data_AF-A7HPF8-F1
#
_entry.id   AF-A7HPF8-F1
#
_cell.length_a   1.000
_cell.length_b   1.000
_cell.length_c   1.000
_cell.angle_alpha   90.00
_cell.angle_beta   90.00
_cell.angle_gamma   90.00
#
_symmetry.space_group_name_H-M   'P 1'
#
loop_
_entity.id
_entity.type
_entity.pdbx_description
1 polymer ?
#
loop_
_entity_poly.entity_id
_entity_poly.type
_entity_poly.pdbx_seq_one_letter_code
_entity_poly.pdbx_strand_id
1 'polypeptide(L)'
;MRAMLEQVVASAITSARLRTLRRRRHAFVRQILRRRPLVRFFHQVDDPYSVLAIQAVPLLKERYDIDIEVHPVTAPDMAAAPEPKMLAAYGLRDAELLARHTGFSLDASGLTAIAPAPSAAALAAGDALRRKLGHYLGATFHFEGEWFWGLDRLSFLEERLAPFRRSDAPGGFIAPRREIKLEPVRRAETPPLLEAFISFRSPYTYLAIDRLVKLASHYGADLRLRFVLPMVMRGLPVPLAKRIYIVRDCKREAERLGLPFGRISDPVGAGAERGLSVLHHAIREGLGPQFAASFLQGVFAEGMNAASKTGLMRMAQRAGLSRAQVRNALGDPSWREVAEENREAMFTGGVWGVPAFRVQGGDLLWGQDRLWAIEDELRAACEKA
;
A
#
# COMPACT_ATOMS: atom_id res chain seq x y z
N MET A 1 8.73 -9.25 -26.85
CA MET A 1 8.53 -7.80 -27.00
C MET A 1 7.68 -7.18 -25.88
N ARG A 2 6.46 -7.67 -25.60
CA ARG A 2 5.57 -7.09 -24.57
C ARG A 2 6.19 -6.95 -23.17
N ALA A 3 6.77 -8.02 -22.60
CA ALA A 3 7.39 -7.97 -21.27
C ALA A 3 8.59 -6.99 -21.19
N MET A 4 9.34 -6.84 -22.28
CA MET A 4 10.46 -5.89 -22.35
C MET A 4 9.95 -4.43 -22.37
N LEU A 5 8.88 -4.16 -23.12
CA LEU A 5 8.24 -2.84 -23.14
C LEU A 5 7.64 -2.48 -21.77
N GLU A 6 6.97 -3.43 -21.12
CA GLU A 6 6.43 -3.27 -19.77
C GLU A 6 7.54 -2.92 -18.76
N GLN A 7 8.69 -3.61 -18.83
CA GLN A 7 9.86 -3.31 -17.99
C GLN A 7 10.42 -1.91 -18.25
N VAL A 8 10.51 -1.47 -19.50
CA VAL A 8 10.98 -0.13 -19.86
C VAL A 8 10.04 0.94 -19.28
N VAL A 9 8.73 0.77 -19.44
CA VAL A 9 7.73 1.70 -18.90
C VAL A 9 7.79 1.74 -17.37
N ALA A 10 7.83 0.58 -16.71
CA ALA A 10 7.93 0.49 -15.26
C ALA A 10 9.22 1.14 -14.73
N SER A 11 10.35 0.90 -15.41
CA SER A 11 11.64 1.49 -15.06
C SER A 11 11.64 3.00 -15.23
N ALA A 12 10.97 3.53 -16.26
CA ALA A 12 10.79 4.97 -16.44
C ALA A 12 9.91 5.58 -15.33
N ILE A 13 8.79 4.95 -14.98
CA ILE A 13 7.88 5.39 -13.91
C ILE A 13 8.58 5.43 -12.55
N THR A 14 9.48 4.46 -12.30
CA THR A 14 10.17 4.27 -11.02
C THR A 14 11.60 4.83 -10.98
N SER A 15 12.04 5.51 -12.04
CA SER A 15 13.40 6.07 -12.11
C SER A 15 13.59 7.24 -11.15
N ALA A 16 14.53 7.08 -10.21
CA ALA A 16 14.92 8.15 -9.30
C ALA A 16 15.45 9.38 -10.04
N ARG A 17 16.21 9.18 -11.14
CA ARG A 17 16.75 10.27 -11.97
C ARG A 17 15.63 11.08 -12.62
N LEU A 18 14.66 10.41 -13.24
CA LEU A 18 13.52 11.09 -13.87
C LEU A 18 12.63 11.79 -12.84
N ARG A 19 12.42 11.17 -11.67
CA ARG A 19 11.72 11.79 -10.55
C ARG A 19 12.43 13.07 -10.09
N THR A 20 13.73 13.04 -9.88
CA THR A 20 14.54 14.21 -9.49
C THR A 20 14.52 15.30 -10.55
N LEU A 21 14.64 14.95 -11.83
CA LEU A 21 14.52 15.91 -12.92
C LEU A 21 13.15 16.60 -12.94
N ARG A 22 12.07 15.84 -12.74
CA ARG A 22 10.71 16.40 -12.64
C ARG A 22 10.58 17.36 -11.45
N ARG A 23 11.14 17.00 -10.28
CA ARG A 23 11.16 17.87 -9.09
C ARG A 23 11.91 19.19 -9.38
N ARG A 24 13.11 19.11 -9.97
CA ARG A 24 13.90 20.29 -10.37
C ARG A 24 13.14 21.18 -11.34
N ARG A 25 12.47 20.59 -12.32
CA ARG A 25 11.62 21.35 -13.26
C ARG A 25 10.50 22.10 -12.56
N HIS A 26 9.77 21.45 -11.64
CA HIS A 26 8.71 22.12 -10.88
C HIS A 26 9.26 23.25 -10.00
N ALA A 27 10.37 23.01 -9.29
CA ALA A 27 11.02 24.01 -8.46
C ALA A 27 11.49 25.22 -9.29
N PHE A 28 12.12 24.96 -10.44
CA PHE A 28 12.58 26.00 -11.37
C PHE A 28 11.44 26.86 -11.90
N VAL A 29 10.35 26.23 -12.37
CA VAL A 29 9.15 26.95 -12.85
C VAL A 29 8.57 27.82 -11.74
N ARG A 30 8.48 27.32 -10.51
CA ARG A 30 8.00 28.09 -9.36
C ARG A 30 8.90 29.29 -9.05
N GLN A 31 10.22 29.10 -9.07
CA GLN A 31 11.20 30.16 -8.78
C GLN A 31 11.18 31.27 -9.83
N ILE A 32 11.12 30.92 -11.13
CA ILE A 32 10.99 31.90 -12.21
C ILE A 32 9.72 32.72 -12.05
N LEU A 33 8.60 32.07 -11.74
CA LEU A 33 7.31 32.72 -11.57
C LEU A 33 7.16 33.41 -10.19
N ARG A 34 8.20 33.38 -9.34
CA ARG A 34 8.22 33.93 -7.97
C ARG A 34 7.01 33.49 -7.14
N ARG A 35 6.57 32.24 -7.31
CA ARG A 35 5.41 31.68 -6.61
C ARG A 35 5.81 31.04 -5.28
N ARG A 36 4.96 31.19 -4.27
CA ARG A 36 5.06 30.41 -3.03
C ARG A 36 4.86 28.91 -3.33
N PRO A 37 5.47 27.99 -2.54
CA PRO A 37 5.19 26.56 -2.62
C PRO A 37 3.69 26.32 -2.41
N LEU A 38 3.01 25.61 -3.31
CA LEU A 38 1.58 25.34 -3.19
C LEU A 38 1.32 23.84 -3.03
N VAL A 39 0.79 23.46 -1.88
CA VAL A 39 0.22 22.14 -1.62
C VAL A 39 -1.27 22.19 -1.91
N ARG A 40 -1.79 21.18 -2.60
CA ARG A 40 -3.24 20.99 -2.78
C ARG A 40 -3.69 19.82 -1.95
N PHE A 41 -4.72 19.98 -1.16
CA PHE A 41 -5.36 18.90 -0.43
C PHE A 41 -6.73 18.61 -1.04
N PHE A 42 -6.97 17.37 -1.44
CA PHE A 42 -8.24 16.94 -2.02
C PHE A 42 -9.08 16.29 -0.93
N HIS A 43 -10.04 17.06 -0.41
CA HIS A 43 -10.87 16.69 0.73
C HIS A 43 -12.16 16.05 0.25
N GLN A 44 -12.39 14.79 0.62
CA GLN A 44 -13.69 14.15 0.53
C GLN A 44 -14.37 14.25 1.91
N VAL A 45 -15.61 14.74 1.96
CA VAL A 45 -16.28 15.09 3.23
C VAL A 45 -16.71 13.85 4.03
N ASP A 46 -17.14 12.80 3.33
CA ASP A 46 -17.63 11.54 3.89
C ASP A 46 -16.54 10.45 4.00
N ASP A 47 -15.27 10.81 3.78
CA ASP A 47 -14.13 9.90 3.92
C ASP A 47 -13.46 10.11 5.29
N PRO A 48 -13.47 9.11 6.19
CA PRO A 48 -12.85 9.25 7.51
C PRO A 48 -11.33 9.49 7.44
N TYR A 49 -10.63 9.00 6.41
CA TYR A 49 -9.22 9.34 6.22
C TYR A 49 -9.02 10.82 5.87
N SER A 50 -9.97 11.39 5.16
CA SER A 50 -9.96 12.79 4.75
C SER A 50 -10.25 13.72 5.94
N VAL A 51 -11.14 13.29 6.85
CA VAL A 51 -11.42 13.93 8.15
C VAL A 51 -10.16 13.96 9.04
N LEU A 52 -9.37 12.89 9.06
CA LEU A 52 -8.09 12.90 9.76
C LEU A 52 -7.04 13.76 9.06
N ALA A 53 -6.87 13.58 7.75
CA ALA A 53 -5.81 14.24 7.00
C ALA A 53 -5.96 15.77 6.95
N ILE A 54 -7.19 16.29 6.90
CA ILE A 54 -7.41 17.74 6.85
C ILE A 54 -6.91 18.48 8.10
N GLN A 55 -6.85 17.81 9.26
CA GLN A 55 -6.29 18.41 10.49
C GLN A 55 -4.81 18.73 10.39
N ALA A 56 -4.09 18.08 9.46
CA ALA A 56 -2.70 18.43 9.17
C ALA A 56 -2.55 19.76 8.41
N VAL A 57 -3.60 20.29 7.77
CA VAL A 57 -3.54 21.53 6.98
C VAL A 57 -3.08 22.75 7.81
N PRO A 58 -3.71 23.10 8.94
CA PRO A 58 -3.24 24.22 9.77
C PRO A 58 -1.81 23.98 10.28
N LEU A 59 -1.50 22.76 10.74
CA LEU A 59 -0.16 22.39 11.23
C LEU A 59 0.92 22.51 10.15
N LEU A 60 0.60 22.19 8.89
CA LEU A 60 1.50 22.38 7.76
C LEU A 60 1.76 23.87 7.47
N LYS A 61 0.73 24.72 7.58
CA LYS A 61 0.87 26.19 7.42
C LYS A 61 1.70 26.81 8.54
N GLU A 62 1.59 26.29 9.75
CA GLU A 62 2.39 26.71 10.90
C GLU A 62 3.85 26.27 10.79
N ARG A 63 4.13 25.10 10.20
CA ARG A 63 5.50 24.54 10.15
C ARG A 63 6.29 24.91 8.88
N TYR A 64 5.61 25.23 7.78
CA TYR A 64 6.24 25.45 6.49
C TYR A 64 5.74 26.74 5.84
N ASP A 65 6.64 27.52 5.23
CA ASP A 65 6.30 28.73 4.46
C ASP A 65 5.73 28.36 3.09
N ILE A 66 4.47 27.93 3.10
CA ILE A 66 3.74 27.41 1.94
C ILE A 66 2.32 27.97 1.88
N ASP A 67 1.69 27.84 0.72
CA ASP A 67 0.25 27.98 0.54
C ASP A 67 -0.39 26.60 0.49
N ILE A 68 -1.62 26.49 1.00
CA ILE A 68 -2.43 25.27 0.90
C ILE A 68 -3.82 25.62 0.37
N GLU A 69 -4.19 25.01 -0.75
CA GLU A 69 -5.54 25.03 -1.31
C GLU A 69 -6.26 23.72 -0.96
N VAL A 70 -7.47 23.82 -0.41
CA VAL A 70 -8.35 22.66 -0.17
C VAL A 70 -9.37 22.58 -1.30
N HIS A 71 -9.42 21.43 -1.96
CA HIS A 71 -10.32 21.15 -3.08
C HIS A 71 -11.29 20.04 -2.66
N PRO A 72 -12.60 20.34 -2.52
CA PRO A 72 -13.57 19.30 -2.21
C PRO A 72 -13.71 18.34 -3.40
N VAL A 73 -13.79 17.05 -3.14
CA VAL A 73 -13.93 16.01 -4.17
C VAL A 73 -14.97 14.96 -3.78
N THR A 74 -15.51 14.29 -4.80
CA THR A 74 -16.42 13.16 -4.60
C THR A 74 -15.65 11.87 -4.34
N ALA A 75 -16.39 10.87 -3.83
CA ALA A 75 -15.93 9.50 -3.69
C ALA A 75 -15.30 8.96 -4.99
N PRO A 76 -14.30 8.06 -4.89
CA PRO A 76 -13.74 7.40 -6.05
C PRO A 76 -14.82 6.62 -6.82
N ASP A 77 -14.66 6.53 -8.14
CA ASP A 77 -15.53 5.68 -8.97
C ASP A 77 -15.40 4.19 -8.59
N MET A 78 -16.41 3.39 -8.97
CA MET A 78 -16.38 1.94 -8.74
C MET A 78 -15.20 1.27 -9.45
N ALA A 79 -14.64 1.89 -10.49
CA ALA A 79 -13.47 1.34 -11.16
C ALA A 79 -12.22 1.41 -10.27
N ALA A 80 -12.08 2.45 -9.46
CA ALA A 80 -11.02 2.64 -8.51
C ALA A 80 -11.29 1.98 -7.16
N ALA A 81 -12.54 1.94 -6.71
CA ALA A 81 -12.99 1.34 -5.45
C ALA A 81 -14.20 0.43 -5.72
N PRO A 82 -13.98 -0.84 -6.11
CA PRO A 82 -15.05 -1.72 -6.57
C PRO A 82 -16.03 -2.15 -5.47
N GLU A 83 -15.63 -2.06 -4.21
CA GLU A 83 -16.45 -2.45 -3.06
C GLU A 83 -16.69 -1.23 -2.15
N PRO A 84 -17.52 -0.24 -2.56
CA PRO A 84 -17.63 1.04 -1.87
C PRO A 84 -18.19 0.92 -0.44
N LYS A 85 -19.16 0.01 -0.21
CA LYS A 85 -19.70 -0.24 1.13
C LYS A 85 -18.66 -0.84 2.07
N MET A 86 -17.88 -1.80 1.56
CA MET A 86 -16.80 -2.43 2.30
C MET A 86 -15.66 -1.43 2.57
N LEU A 87 -15.36 -0.55 1.61
CA LEU A 87 -14.40 0.56 1.78
C LEU A 87 -14.83 1.52 2.87
N ALA A 88 -16.10 1.94 2.88
CA ALA A 88 -16.62 2.84 3.90
C ALA A 88 -16.54 2.22 5.30
N ALA A 89 -17.00 0.98 5.46
CA ALA A 89 -16.97 0.27 6.73
C ALA A 89 -15.55 0.00 7.23
N TYR A 90 -14.64 -0.44 6.36
CA TYR A 90 -13.23 -0.62 6.70
C TYR A 90 -12.57 0.72 7.04
N GLY A 91 -12.80 1.74 6.21
CA GLY A 91 -12.20 3.07 6.34
C GLY A 91 -12.51 3.72 7.68
N LEU A 92 -13.74 3.56 8.20
CA LEU A 92 -14.10 4.07 9.52
C LEU A 92 -13.28 3.40 10.63
N ARG A 93 -13.28 2.05 10.67
CA ARG A 93 -12.53 1.28 11.68
C ARG A 93 -11.03 1.57 11.66
N ASP A 94 -10.46 1.64 10.47
CA ASP A 94 -9.04 1.90 10.29
C ASP A 94 -8.67 3.34 10.65
N ALA A 95 -9.51 4.32 10.32
CA ALA A 95 -9.31 5.69 10.73
C ALA A 95 -9.45 5.86 12.26
N GLU A 96 -10.36 5.14 12.92
CA GLU A 96 -10.40 5.10 14.40
C GLU A 96 -9.09 4.54 14.98
N LEU A 97 -8.54 3.49 14.38
CA LEU A 97 -7.25 2.93 14.77
C LEU A 97 -6.11 3.96 14.59
N LEU A 98 -6.10 4.73 13.50
CA LEU A 98 -5.13 5.80 13.28
C LEU A 98 -5.31 6.98 14.26
N ALA A 99 -6.55 7.38 14.53
CA ALA A 99 -6.89 8.49 15.42
C ALA A 99 -6.32 8.27 16.83
N ARG A 100 -6.46 7.05 17.37
CA ARG A 100 -5.91 6.64 18.68
C ARG A 100 -4.40 6.86 18.83
N HIS A 101 -3.67 7.03 17.72
CA HIS A 101 -2.21 7.09 17.71
C HIS A 101 -1.61 8.36 17.10
N THR A 102 -2.44 9.23 16.53
CA THR A 102 -1.97 10.46 15.85
C THR A 102 -2.37 11.74 16.59
N GLY A 103 -3.22 11.63 17.62
CA GLY A 103 -3.79 12.79 18.31
C GLY A 103 -4.85 13.53 17.49
N PHE A 104 -5.18 13.03 16.29
CA PHE A 104 -6.25 13.54 15.44
C PHE A 104 -7.58 12.86 15.80
N SER A 105 -8.68 13.58 15.56
CA SER A 105 -10.03 13.12 15.90
C SER A 105 -10.88 12.86 14.66
N LEU A 106 -11.82 11.92 14.74
CA LEU A 106 -12.87 11.78 13.73
C LEU A 106 -14.04 12.75 13.94
N ASP A 107 -14.01 13.55 15.00
CA ASP A 107 -14.98 14.63 15.19
C ASP A 107 -14.78 15.74 14.15
N ALA A 108 -15.75 15.85 13.25
CA ALA A 108 -15.74 16.84 12.18
C ALA A 108 -16.20 18.25 12.62
N SER A 109 -16.68 18.42 13.86
CA SER A 109 -17.28 19.68 14.35
C SER A 109 -16.37 20.90 14.16
N GLY A 110 -15.06 20.75 14.38
CA GLY A 110 -14.05 21.79 14.21
C GLY A 110 -13.50 21.97 12.79
N LEU A 111 -13.87 21.10 11.84
CA LEU A 111 -13.26 21.08 10.50
C LEU A 111 -13.92 22.05 9.52
N THR A 112 -15.13 22.53 9.83
CA THR A 112 -15.89 23.49 8.99
C THR A 112 -15.10 24.76 8.69
N ALA A 113 -14.25 25.21 9.61
CA ALA A 113 -13.37 26.37 9.42
C ALA A 113 -12.24 26.11 8.42
N ILE A 114 -11.86 24.85 8.21
CA ILE A 114 -10.77 24.42 7.31
C ILE A 114 -11.34 24.01 5.94
N ALA A 115 -12.45 23.28 5.93
CA ALA A 115 -13.22 22.95 4.74
C ALA A 115 -14.72 23.13 5.01
N PRO A 116 -15.36 24.19 4.47
CA PRO A 116 -16.80 24.34 4.56
C PRO A 116 -17.52 23.28 3.71
N ALA A 117 -18.82 23.09 3.98
CA ALA A 117 -19.66 22.22 3.18
C ALA A 117 -19.59 22.61 1.69
N PRO A 118 -19.23 21.70 0.78
CA PRO A 118 -18.95 22.06 -0.60
C PRO A 118 -20.21 22.20 -1.44
N SER A 119 -20.23 23.19 -2.33
CA SER A 119 -21.25 23.28 -3.37
C SER A 119 -21.00 22.23 -4.47
N ALA A 120 -22.04 21.90 -5.24
CA ALA A 120 -21.91 20.99 -6.38
C ALA A 120 -20.87 21.49 -7.42
N ALA A 121 -20.79 22.80 -7.63
CA ALA A 121 -19.81 23.41 -8.53
C ALA A 121 -18.37 23.24 -8.01
N ALA A 122 -18.16 23.38 -6.69
CA ALA A 122 -16.86 23.17 -6.07
C ALA A 122 -16.40 21.71 -6.17
N LEU A 123 -17.30 20.75 -5.94
CA LEU A 123 -17.03 19.32 -6.12
C LEU A 123 -16.63 19.00 -7.56
N ALA A 124 -17.40 19.50 -8.54
CA ALA A 124 -17.09 19.28 -9.96
C ALA A 124 -15.73 19.86 -10.36
N ALA A 125 -15.39 21.05 -9.87
CA ALA A 125 -14.09 21.67 -10.11
C ALA A 125 -12.93 20.89 -9.46
N GLY A 126 -13.11 20.45 -8.21
CA GLY A 126 -12.13 19.62 -7.49
C GLY A 126 -11.91 18.28 -8.19
N ASP A 127 -12.97 17.61 -8.63
CA ASP A 127 -12.88 16.35 -9.38
C ASP A 127 -12.22 16.50 -10.74
N ALA A 128 -12.53 17.59 -11.46
CA ALA A 128 -11.86 17.90 -12.72
C ALA A 128 -10.35 18.13 -12.51
N LEU A 129 -9.98 18.87 -11.46
CA LEU A 129 -8.58 19.11 -11.12
C LEU A 129 -7.86 17.82 -10.68
N ARG A 130 -8.48 17.02 -9.81
CA ARG A 130 -7.96 15.72 -9.33
C ARG A 130 -7.67 14.78 -10.51
N ARG A 131 -8.62 14.66 -11.45
CA ARG A 131 -8.46 13.85 -12.66
C ARG A 131 -7.37 14.41 -13.57
N LYS A 132 -7.34 15.72 -13.81
CA LYS A 132 -6.30 16.39 -14.61
C LYS A 132 -4.89 16.14 -14.06
N LEU A 133 -4.74 16.14 -12.74
CA LEU A 133 -3.47 15.88 -12.05
C LEU A 133 -3.16 14.38 -11.89
N GLY A 134 -4.05 13.49 -12.37
CA GLY A 134 -3.82 12.06 -12.51
C GLY A 134 -4.06 11.24 -11.24
N HIS A 135 -5.05 11.61 -10.43
CA HIS A 135 -5.44 10.85 -9.24
C HIS A 135 -6.94 10.60 -9.15
N TYR A 136 -7.35 9.80 -8.17
CA TYR A 136 -8.70 9.24 -8.08
C TYR A 136 -9.25 9.14 -6.64
N LEU A 137 -8.43 9.29 -5.60
CA LEU A 137 -8.86 9.24 -4.20
C LEU A 137 -9.09 10.64 -3.62
N GLY A 138 -9.99 10.73 -2.64
CA GLY A 138 -9.97 11.80 -1.63
C GLY A 138 -8.82 11.60 -0.64
N ALA A 139 -8.79 12.40 0.43
CA ALA A 139 -7.78 12.35 1.48
C ALA A 139 -6.33 12.44 0.94
N THR A 140 -6.07 13.22 -0.11
CA THR A 140 -4.74 13.22 -0.76
C THR A 140 -4.15 14.61 -0.85
N PHE A 141 -2.86 14.71 -0.52
CA PHE A 141 -2.06 15.88 -0.77
C PHE A 141 -1.35 15.75 -2.12
N HIS A 142 -1.23 16.87 -2.84
CA HIS A 142 -0.48 16.98 -4.07
C HIS A 142 0.52 18.14 -3.98
N PHE A 143 1.79 17.85 -4.27
CA PHE A 143 2.85 18.84 -4.32
C PHE A 143 3.80 18.53 -5.48
N GLU A 144 3.97 19.51 -6.38
CA GLU A 144 4.93 19.46 -7.49
C GLU A 144 4.91 18.13 -8.29
N GLY A 145 3.70 17.67 -8.67
CA GLY A 145 3.51 16.48 -9.50
C GLY A 145 3.57 15.14 -8.75
N GLU A 146 3.59 15.18 -7.41
CA GLU A 146 3.56 14.01 -6.54
C GLU A 146 2.34 14.01 -5.65
N TRP A 147 1.85 12.79 -5.37
CA TRP A 147 0.68 12.52 -4.55
C TRP A 147 1.08 11.80 -3.26
N PHE A 148 0.41 12.15 -2.17
CA PHE A 148 0.63 11.62 -0.83
C PHE A 148 -0.74 11.36 -0.19
N TRP A 149 -1.11 10.09 -0.07
CA TRP A 149 -2.40 9.67 0.48
C TRP A 149 -2.41 9.64 2.00
N GLY A 150 -3.39 10.31 2.58
CA GLY A 150 -3.72 10.31 4.00
C GLY A 150 -2.55 10.72 4.90
N LEU A 151 -2.66 10.32 6.17
CA LEU A 151 -1.58 10.46 7.15
C LEU A 151 -0.41 9.53 6.84
N ASP A 152 -0.68 8.35 6.28
CA ASP A 152 0.31 7.31 5.97
C ASP A 152 1.41 7.77 5.00
N ARG A 153 1.18 8.85 4.24
CA ARG A 153 2.17 9.45 3.34
C ARG A 153 2.55 10.88 3.71
N LEU A 154 2.05 11.43 4.82
CA LEU A 154 2.27 12.83 5.20
C LEU A 154 3.77 13.14 5.42
N SER A 155 4.52 12.26 6.08
CA SER A 155 5.97 12.48 6.27
C SER A 155 6.76 12.55 4.95
N PHE A 156 6.31 11.87 3.88
CA PHE A 156 6.96 12.03 2.56
C PHE A 156 6.65 13.39 1.93
N LEU A 157 5.47 13.95 2.20
CA LEU A 157 5.18 15.32 1.82
C LEU A 157 6.08 16.27 2.64
N GLU A 158 6.18 16.08 3.95
CA GLU A 158 7.02 16.91 4.82
C GLU A 158 8.50 16.87 4.42
N GLU A 159 9.05 15.72 4.05
CA GLU A 159 10.39 15.60 3.47
C GLU A 159 10.56 16.47 2.21
N ARG A 160 9.51 16.55 1.38
CA ARG A 160 9.50 17.43 0.19
C ARG A 160 9.38 18.91 0.54
N LEU A 161 8.80 19.21 1.68
CA LEU A 161 8.61 20.56 2.18
C LEU A 161 9.76 21.05 3.08
N ALA A 162 10.71 20.18 3.41
CA ALA A 162 11.85 20.51 4.27
C ALA A 162 12.58 21.82 3.87
N PRO A 163 12.81 22.14 2.57
CA PRO A 163 13.42 23.42 2.18
C PRO A 163 12.59 24.67 2.52
N PHE A 164 11.31 24.52 2.84
CA PHE A 164 10.38 25.60 3.21
C PHE A 164 10.03 25.57 4.69
N ARG A 165 10.70 24.73 5.50
CA ARG A 165 10.44 24.66 6.94
C ARG A 165 10.82 25.99 7.59
N ARG A 166 9.93 26.51 8.44
CA ARG A 166 10.21 27.72 9.21
C ARG A 166 11.22 27.41 10.31
N SER A 167 12.05 28.39 10.66
CA SER A 167 13.12 28.22 11.66
C SER A 167 12.60 27.97 13.08
N ASP A 168 11.39 28.44 13.39
CA ASP A 168 10.70 28.31 14.67
C ASP A 168 9.78 27.08 14.75
N ALA A 169 9.66 26.30 13.65
CA ALA A 169 8.76 25.15 13.61
C ALA A 169 9.22 24.03 14.57
N PRO A 170 8.31 23.42 15.36
CA PRO A 170 8.63 22.27 16.21
C PRO A 170 9.30 21.15 15.42
N GLY A 171 10.21 20.39 16.02
CA GLY A 171 10.88 19.25 15.39
C GLY A 171 9.93 18.09 15.02
N GLY A 172 10.42 17.15 14.19
CA GLY A 172 9.69 15.95 13.80
C GLY A 172 8.58 16.15 12.76
N PHE A 173 7.91 15.04 12.44
CA PHE A 173 6.76 14.99 11.51
C PHE A 173 5.44 15.27 12.23
N ILE A 174 4.44 15.75 11.50
CA ILE A 174 3.09 16.02 12.04
C ILE A 174 2.40 14.71 12.42
N ALA A 175 2.43 13.74 11.52
CA ALA A 175 1.98 12.37 11.75
C ALA A 175 3.14 11.43 11.42
N PRO A 176 3.97 11.05 12.41
CA PRO A 176 5.08 10.13 12.20
C PRO A 176 4.58 8.78 11.66
N ARG A 177 5.35 8.17 10.76
CA ARG A 177 5.07 6.79 10.34
C ARG A 177 5.22 5.86 11.53
N ARG A 178 4.30 4.91 11.67
CA ARG A 178 4.46 3.82 12.61
C ARG A 178 5.18 2.66 11.94
N GLU A 179 6.33 2.32 12.53
CA GLU A 179 7.14 1.19 12.10
C GLU A 179 6.93 0.01 13.04
N ILE A 180 7.27 -1.17 12.52
CA ILE A 180 7.44 -2.37 13.35
C ILE A 180 8.66 -2.15 14.26
N LYS A 181 8.55 -2.48 15.54
CA LYS A 181 9.59 -2.26 16.54
C LYS A 181 10.37 -3.52 16.93
N LEU A 182 9.75 -4.68 16.81
CA LEU A 182 10.22 -5.99 17.28
C LEU A 182 10.65 -5.94 18.75
N GLU A 183 9.81 -5.32 19.59
CA GLU A 183 10.07 -5.29 21.03
C GLU A 183 10.06 -6.73 21.60
N PRO A 184 11.01 -7.10 22.48
CA PRO A 184 11.03 -8.42 23.09
C PRO A 184 9.77 -8.69 23.92
N VAL A 185 9.21 -9.89 23.78
CA VAL A 185 8.13 -10.39 24.63
C VAL A 185 8.42 -11.83 25.03
N ARG A 186 7.85 -12.27 26.15
CA ARG A 186 7.80 -13.70 26.46
C ARG A 186 6.95 -14.37 25.40
N ARG A 187 7.44 -15.48 24.83
CA ARG A 187 6.65 -16.25 23.86
C ARG A 187 5.47 -16.90 24.56
N ALA A 188 4.33 -16.87 23.89
CA ALA A 188 3.14 -17.63 24.25
C ALA A 188 3.46 -19.13 24.32
N GLU A 189 2.78 -19.86 25.22
CA GLU A 189 2.82 -21.33 25.21
C GLU A 189 2.23 -21.90 23.92
N THR A 190 1.14 -21.29 23.43
CA THR A 190 0.52 -21.62 22.14
C THR A 190 0.88 -20.55 21.11
N PRO A 191 1.53 -20.91 19.98
CA PRO A 191 1.84 -19.98 18.90
C PRO A 191 0.61 -19.19 18.43
N PRO A 192 0.62 -17.85 18.48
CA PRO A 192 -0.45 -17.05 17.89
C PRO A 192 -0.56 -17.34 16.39
N LEU A 193 -1.77 -17.48 15.86
CA LEU A 193 -1.95 -17.64 14.42
C LEU A 193 -2.00 -16.27 13.74
N LEU A 194 -1.07 -16.02 12.82
CA LEU A 194 -1.03 -14.85 11.94
C LEU A 194 -1.46 -15.26 10.53
N GLU A 195 -2.64 -14.82 10.11
CA GLU A 195 -3.12 -15.01 8.75
C GLU A 195 -2.69 -13.84 7.85
N ALA A 196 -2.13 -14.15 6.68
CA ALA A 196 -1.72 -13.14 5.70
C ALA A 196 -2.34 -13.42 4.33
N PHE A 197 -3.30 -12.57 3.93
CA PHE A 197 -3.92 -12.60 2.61
C PHE A 197 -3.04 -11.90 1.59
N ILE A 198 -2.56 -12.64 0.60
CA ILE A 198 -1.53 -12.17 -0.35
C ILE A 198 -1.92 -12.39 -1.80
N SER A 199 -1.34 -11.59 -2.70
CA SER A 199 -1.45 -11.84 -4.14
C SER A 199 -0.17 -11.49 -4.86
N PHE A 200 0.21 -12.33 -5.81
CA PHE A 200 1.43 -12.19 -6.60
C PHE A 200 1.44 -11.04 -7.61
N ARG A 201 0.31 -10.35 -7.79
CA ARG A 201 0.27 -9.08 -8.54
C ARG A 201 0.28 -7.84 -7.65
N SER A 202 0.28 -7.98 -6.32
CA SER A 202 0.28 -6.82 -5.42
C SER A 202 1.71 -6.38 -5.07
N PRO A 203 2.14 -5.18 -5.48
CA PRO A 203 3.44 -4.65 -5.08
C PRO A 203 3.48 -4.33 -3.58
N TYR A 204 2.35 -4.03 -2.93
CA TYR A 204 2.31 -3.87 -1.48
C TYR A 204 2.51 -5.20 -0.75
N THR A 205 2.12 -6.35 -1.34
CA THR A 205 2.48 -7.67 -0.81
C THR A 205 3.99 -7.88 -0.86
N TYR A 206 4.67 -7.45 -1.92
CA TYR A 206 6.13 -7.48 -1.98
C TYR A 206 6.79 -6.67 -0.84
N LEU A 207 6.27 -5.48 -0.55
CA LEU A 207 6.79 -4.66 0.56
C LEU A 207 6.54 -5.28 1.94
N ALA A 208 5.54 -6.16 2.07
CA ALA A 208 5.13 -6.74 3.34
C ALA A 208 5.74 -8.12 3.63
N ILE A 209 6.00 -8.95 2.61
CA ILE A 209 6.23 -10.39 2.79
C ILE A 209 7.39 -10.72 3.74
N ASP A 210 8.56 -10.11 3.55
CA ASP A 210 9.72 -10.36 4.43
C ASP A 210 9.50 -9.79 5.83
N ARG A 211 8.75 -8.69 5.94
CA ARG A 211 8.42 -8.06 7.23
C ARG A 211 7.45 -8.94 8.03
N LEU A 212 6.49 -9.60 7.39
CA LEU A 212 5.59 -10.57 8.01
C LEU A 212 6.34 -11.79 8.53
N VAL A 213 7.28 -12.33 7.74
CA VAL A 213 8.11 -13.46 8.16
C VAL A 213 8.94 -13.09 9.39
N LYS A 214 9.51 -11.89 9.40
CA LYS A 214 10.25 -11.37 10.57
C LYS A 214 9.34 -11.24 11.80
N LEU A 215 8.14 -10.67 11.65
CA LEU A 215 7.15 -10.58 12.73
C LEU A 215 6.81 -11.96 13.29
N ALA A 216 6.42 -12.90 12.42
CA ALA A 216 6.02 -14.23 12.83
C ALA A 216 7.16 -14.96 13.57
N SER A 217 8.38 -14.88 13.03
CA SER A 217 9.56 -15.49 13.65
C SER A 217 9.91 -14.88 15.01
N HIS A 218 9.85 -13.54 15.11
CA HIS A 218 10.16 -12.82 16.34
C HIS A 218 9.18 -13.18 17.46
N TYR A 219 7.88 -13.10 17.17
CA TYR A 219 6.80 -13.36 18.13
C TYR A 219 6.44 -14.84 18.29
N GLY A 220 7.09 -15.75 17.54
CA GLY A 220 6.78 -17.19 17.59
C GLY A 220 5.38 -17.53 17.08
N ALA A 221 4.86 -16.74 16.14
CA ALA A 221 3.53 -16.94 15.55
C ALA A 221 3.57 -17.95 14.40
N ASP A 222 2.49 -18.72 14.25
CA ASP A 222 2.25 -19.54 13.06
C ASP A 222 1.79 -18.64 11.90
N LEU A 223 2.58 -18.56 10.83
CA LEU A 223 2.27 -17.73 9.67
C LEU A 223 1.50 -18.53 8.61
N ARG A 224 0.21 -18.26 8.51
CA ARG A 224 -0.65 -18.86 7.48
C ARG A 224 -0.80 -17.94 6.28
N LEU A 225 -0.13 -18.28 5.18
CA LEU A 225 -0.27 -17.57 3.89
C LEU A 225 -1.58 -17.98 3.19
N ARG A 226 -2.48 -17.01 3.01
CA ARG A 226 -3.78 -17.17 2.33
C ARG A 226 -3.73 -16.47 0.98
N PHE A 227 -3.36 -17.18 -0.07
CA PHE A 227 -3.23 -16.56 -1.38
C PHE A 227 -4.58 -16.37 -2.09
N VAL A 228 -4.69 -15.27 -2.83
CA VAL A 228 -5.86 -14.95 -3.66
C VAL A 228 -5.44 -14.50 -5.06
N LEU A 229 -6.33 -14.72 -6.04
CA LEU A 229 -6.12 -14.24 -7.40
C LEU A 229 -6.03 -12.70 -7.47
N PRO A 230 -5.23 -12.16 -8.40
CA PRO A 230 -5.18 -10.72 -8.66
C PRO A 230 -6.56 -10.10 -8.90
N MET A 231 -6.78 -8.87 -8.45
CA MET A 231 -8.07 -8.14 -8.62
C MET A 231 -8.62 -8.20 -10.04
N VAL A 232 -7.78 -7.91 -11.04
CA VAL A 232 -8.16 -7.92 -12.46
C VAL A 232 -8.56 -9.31 -12.98
N MET A 233 -8.05 -10.37 -12.35
CA MET A 233 -8.44 -11.76 -12.66
C MET A 233 -9.71 -12.18 -11.91
N ARG A 234 -10.16 -11.37 -10.93
CA ARG A 234 -11.44 -11.49 -10.22
C ARG A 234 -12.54 -10.60 -10.83
N GLY A 235 -12.31 -10.06 -12.04
CA GLY A 235 -13.24 -9.13 -12.70
C GLY A 235 -13.21 -7.68 -12.17
N LEU A 236 -12.31 -7.35 -11.23
CA LEU A 236 -12.25 -6.02 -10.63
C LEU A 236 -11.31 -5.09 -11.43
N PRO A 237 -11.80 -3.94 -11.93
CA PRO A 237 -11.00 -3.00 -12.70
C PRO A 237 -9.85 -2.38 -11.88
N VAL A 238 -8.79 -2.00 -12.58
CA VAL A 238 -7.68 -1.23 -12.00
C VAL A 238 -7.27 -0.13 -13.00
N PRO A 239 -7.87 1.07 -12.92
CA PRO A 239 -7.63 2.18 -13.85
C PRO A 239 -6.17 2.59 -13.95
N LEU A 240 -5.79 3.24 -15.06
CA LEU A 240 -4.39 3.65 -15.30
C LEU A 240 -3.85 4.58 -14.21
N ALA A 241 -4.64 5.56 -13.75
CA ALA A 241 -4.25 6.46 -12.67
C ALA A 241 -3.91 5.68 -11.38
N LYS A 242 -4.73 4.67 -11.05
CA LYS A 242 -4.49 3.75 -9.93
C LYS A 242 -3.21 2.95 -10.09
N ARG A 243 -2.96 2.36 -11.27
CA ARG A 243 -1.72 1.62 -11.54
C ARG A 243 -0.48 2.51 -11.39
N ILE A 244 -0.49 3.70 -11.99
CA ILE A 244 0.64 4.63 -11.94
C ILE A 244 0.91 5.10 -10.50
N TYR A 245 -0.14 5.48 -9.77
CA TYR A 245 -0.01 5.91 -8.38
C TYR A 245 0.59 4.80 -7.52
N ILE A 246 0.02 3.59 -7.55
CA ILE A 246 0.49 2.45 -6.75
C ILE A 246 1.96 2.14 -7.05
N VAL A 247 2.37 2.10 -8.32
CA VAL A 247 3.77 1.82 -8.67
C VAL A 247 4.73 2.90 -8.14
N ARG A 248 4.34 4.18 -8.23
CA ARG A 248 5.16 5.29 -7.70
C ARG A 248 5.23 5.29 -6.18
N ASP A 249 4.12 5.01 -5.52
CA ASP A 249 4.05 4.95 -4.07
C ASP A 249 4.83 3.75 -3.53
N CYS A 250 4.66 2.56 -4.13
CA CYS A 250 5.45 1.38 -3.80
C CYS A 250 6.95 1.60 -4.03
N LYS A 251 7.34 2.34 -5.09
CA LYS A 251 8.75 2.70 -5.30
C LYS A 251 9.27 3.57 -4.16
N ARG A 252 8.46 4.52 -3.69
CA ARG A 252 8.82 5.43 -2.59
C ARG A 252 8.99 4.66 -1.28
N GLU A 253 8.04 3.79 -0.96
CA GLU A 253 8.11 2.92 0.22
C GLU A 253 9.26 1.89 0.11
N ALA A 254 9.52 1.33 -1.06
CA ALA A 254 10.65 0.41 -1.27
C ALA A 254 12.00 1.10 -0.99
N GLU A 255 12.19 2.34 -1.46
CA GLU A 255 13.39 3.12 -1.17
C GLU A 255 13.55 3.37 0.33
N ARG A 256 12.47 3.70 1.04
CA ARG A 256 12.45 3.86 2.50
C ARG A 256 12.85 2.58 3.22
N LEU A 257 12.31 1.44 2.76
CA LEU A 257 12.58 0.11 3.32
C LEU A 257 13.92 -0.49 2.88
N GLY A 258 14.69 0.19 2.02
CA GLY A 258 15.93 -0.34 1.46
C GLY A 258 15.74 -1.52 0.49
N LEU A 259 14.53 -1.67 -0.08
CA LEU A 259 14.18 -2.76 -0.98
C LEU A 259 14.41 -2.39 -2.46
N PRO A 260 14.92 -3.32 -3.29
CA PRO A 260 15.00 -3.10 -4.72
C PRO A 260 13.59 -3.09 -5.34
N PHE A 261 13.31 -2.14 -6.23
CA PHE A 261 12.00 -2.04 -6.88
C PHE A 261 12.10 -1.23 -8.17
N GLY A 262 11.39 -1.66 -9.21
CA GLY A 262 11.13 -0.84 -10.40
C GLY A 262 11.30 -1.55 -11.74
N ARG A 263 12.03 -2.66 -11.78
CA ARG A 263 12.12 -3.52 -12.97
C ARG A 263 10.98 -4.54 -12.94
N ILE A 264 9.77 -4.06 -13.23
CA ILE A 264 8.55 -4.85 -13.03
C ILE A 264 8.23 -5.72 -14.26
N SER A 265 7.91 -6.98 -14.04
CA SER A 265 7.30 -7.88 -15.04
C SER A 265 5.94 -8.35 -14.52
N ASP A 266 4.85 -7.71 -14.94
CA ASP A 266 3.49 -7.97 -14.43
C ASP A 266 3.10 -9.46 -14.64
N PRO A 267 2.81 -10.22 -13.58
CA PRO A 267 2.56 -11.66 -13.69
C PRO A 267 1.12 -11.98 -14.11
N VAL A 268 0.25 -11.00 -14.34
CA VAL A 268 -1.19 -11.23 -14.60
C VAL A 268 -1.45 -12.33 -15.65
N GLY A 269 -2.48 -13.15 -15.42
CA GLY A 269 -2.77 -14.34 -16.21
C GLY A 269 -1.88 -15.51 -15.80
N ALA A 270 -1.29 -16.20 -16.78
CA ALA A 270 -0.58 -17.47 -16.55
C ALA A 270 0.58 -17.37 -15.55
N GLY A 271 1.26 -16.22 -15.42
CA GLY A 271 2.34 -16.06 -14.45
C GLY A 271 1.83 -16.13 -13.01
N ALA A 272 0.71 -15.47 -12.73
CA ALA A 272 0.05 -15.48 -11.43
C ALA A 272 -0.51 -16.87 -11.11
N GLU A 273 -1.24 -17.50 -12.03
CA GLU A 273 -1.80 -18.84 -11.82
C GLU A 273 -0.72 -19.88 -11.52
N ARG A 274 0.35 -19.90 -12.33
CA ARG A 274 1.48 -20.83 -12.13
C ARG A 274 2.22 -20.54 -10.83
N GLY A 275 2.37 -19.27 -10.48
CA GLY A 275 2.92 -18.88 -9.18
C GLY A 275 2.07 -19.42 -8.04
N LEU A 276 0.76 -19.17 -8.05
CA LEU A 276 -0.15 -19.61 -6.98
C LEU A 276 -0.20 -21.13 -6.85
N SER A 277 -0.21 -21.84 -7.98
CA SER A 277 -0.05 -23.30 -8.03
C SER A 277 1.23 -23.75 -7.29
N VAL A 278 2.39 -23.18 -7.62
CA VAL A 278 3.65 -23.53 -6.93
C VAL A 278 3.63 -23.13 -5.45
N LEU A 279 3.05 -21.98 -5.11
CA LEU A 279 2.91 -21.52 -3.73
C LEU A 279 2.07 -22.49 -2.89
N HIS A 280 0.96 -23.00 -3.43
CA HIS A 280 0.10 -23.95 -2.76
C HIS A 280 0.87 -25.20 -2.28
N HIS A 281 1.72 -25.76 -3.14
CA HIS A 281 2.57 -26.89 -2.76
C HIS A 281 3.71 -26.46 -1.83
N ALA A 282 4.35 -25.32 -2.10
CA ALA A 282 5.44 -24.82 -1.27
C ALA A 282 5.02 -24.60 0.19
N ILE A 283 3.79 -24.17 0.44
CA ILE A 283 3.23 -24.02 1.80
C ILE A 283 3.24 -25.36 2.54
N ARG A 284 2.81 -26.45 1.90
CA ARG A 284 2.77 -27.80 2.50
C ARG A 284 4.16 -28.37 2.81
N GLU A 285 5.17 -27.89 2.09
CA GLU A 285 6.57 -28.30 2.23
C GLU A 285 7.35 -27.37 3.20
N GLY A 286 6.69 -26.39 3.84
CA GLY A 286 7.34 -25.41 4.72
C GLY A 286 8.18 -24.36 3.99
N LEU A 287 8.05 -24.25 2.67
CA LEU A 287 8.79 -23.32 1.79
C LEU A 287 7.92 -22.16 1.27
N GLY A 288 6.69 -22.03 1.76
CA GLY A 288 5.72 -21.03 1.32
C GLY A 288 6.25 -19.59 1.39
N PRO A 289 6.73 -19.13 2.55
CA PRO A 289 7.28 -17.77 2.69
C PRO A 289 8.48 -17.49 1.78
N GLN A 290 9.41 -18.43 1.69
CA GLN A 290 10.62 -18.33 0.85
C GLN A 290 10.23 -18.23 -0.63
N PHE A 291 9.25 -19.03 -1.07
CA PHE A 291 8.75 -18.98 -2.43
C PHE A 291 7.99 -17.68 -2.72
N ALA A 292 7.14 -17.23 -1.81
CA ALA A 292 6.41 -15.97 -1.95
C ALA A 292 7.37 -14.78 -2.09
N ALA A 293 8.36 -14.66 -1.19
CA ALA A 293 9.39 -13.62 -1.25
C ALA A 293 10.19 -13.69 -2.56
N SER A 294 10.64 -14.88 -2.93
CA SER A 294 11.37 -15.11 -4.18
C SER A 294 10.56 -14.74 -5.42
N PHE A 295 9.29 -15.13 -5.49
CA PHE A 295 8.42 -14.80 -6.62
C PHE A 295 8.21 -13.30 -6.75
N LEU A 296 7.85 -12.63 -5.64
CA LEU A 296 7.56 -11.21 -5.60
C LEU A 296 8.79 -10.37 -5.93
N GLN A 297 9.97 -10.70 -5.39
CA GLN A 297 11.23 -10.05 -5.77
C GLN A 297 11.54 -10.24 -7.27
N GLY A 298 11.36 -11.45 -7.78
CA GLY A 298 11.56 -11.75 -9.19
C GLY A 298 10.70 -10.86 -10.10
N VAL A 299 9.45 -10.66 -9.72
CA VAL A 299 8.48 -9.85 -10.47
C VAL A 299 8.71 -8.35 -10.34
N PHE A 300 8.91 -7.82 -9.13
CA PHE A 300 8.89 -6.37 -8.86
C PHE A 300 10.27 -5.69 -8.89
N ALA A 301 11.34 -6.47 -8.70
CA ALA A 301 12.70 -5.95 -8.61
C ALA A 301 13.61 -6.42 -9.76
N GLU A 302 13.39 -7.63 -10.29
CA GLU A 302 14.35 -8.28 -11.19
C GLU A 302 13.85 -8.40 -12.64
N GLY A 303 12.58 -8.11 -12.90
CA GLY A 303 11.97 -8.20 -14.23
C GLY A 303 11.89 -9.64 -14.75
N MET A 304 11.77 -10.62 -13.87
CA MET A 304 11.64 -12.02 -14.27
C MET A 304 10.21 -12.31 -14.72
N ASN A 305 10.08 -12.88 -15.92
CA ASN A 305 8.80 -13.29 -16.46
C ASN A 305 8.31 -14.59 -15.79
N ALA A 306 7.41 -14.47 -14.82
CA ALA A 306 6.78 -15.58 -14.11
C ALA A 306 5.96 -16.52 -15.02
N ALA A 307 5.48 -16.05 -16.18
CA ALA A 307 4.80 -16.90 -17.15
C ALA A 307 5.77 -17.77 -17.96
N SER A 308 7.08 -17.53 -17.89
CA SER A 308 8.09 -18.37 -18.56
C SER A 308 8.53 -19.53 -17.67
N LYS A 309 8.80 -20.70 -18.26
CA LYS A 309 9.33 -21.87 -17.54
C LYS A 309 10.64 -21.53 -16.82
N THR A 310 11.54 -20.81 -17.49
CA THR A 310 12.84 -20.41 -16.92
C THR A 310 12.70 -19.43 -15.76
N GLY A 311 11.84 -18.41 -15.90
CA GLY A 311 11.60 -17.41 -14.85
C GLY A 311 11.00 -18.04 -13.60
N LEU A 312 9.92 -18.81 -13.76
CA LEU A 312 9.27 -19.50 -12.64
C LEU A 312 10.22 -20.49 -11.96
N MET A 313 10.97 -21.28 -12.74
CA MET A 313 11.92 -22.25 -12.18
C MET A 313 13.03 -21.57 -11.38
N ARG A 314 13.56 -20.42 -11.86
CA ARG A 314 14.57 -19.66 -11.12
C ARG A 314 14.04 -19.13 -9.79
N MET A 315 12.81 -18.60 -9.78
CA MET A 315 12.15 -18.17 -8.55
C MET A 315 11.94 -19.35 -7.58
N ALA A 316 11.50 -20.50 -8.09
CA ALA A 316 11.27 -21.70 -7.29
C ALA A 316 12.58 -22.27 -6.70
N GLN A 317 13.63 -22.40 -7.51
CA GLN A 317 14.93 -22.90 -7.07
C GLN A 317 15.59 -22.00 -6.02
N ARG A 318 15.45 -20.67 -6.14
CA ARG A 318 15.90 -19.72 -5.11
C ARG A 318 15.22 -19.97 -3.76
N ALA A 319 13.99 -20.47 -3.77
CA ALA A 319 13.24 -20.83 -2.58
C ALA A 319 13.48 -22.26 -2.08
N GLY A 320 14.39 -23.02 -2.72
CA GLY A 320 14.70 -24.41 -2.35
C GLY A 320 13.83 -25.48 -3.02
N LEU A 321 12.93 -25.11 -3.93
CA LEU A 321 12.07 -26.07 -4.62
C LEU A 321 12.81 -26.76 -5.79
N SER A 322 12.66 -28.07 -5.88
CA SER A 322 13.16 -28.91 -6.97
C SER A 322 12.30 -28.77 -8.23
N ARG A 323 12.87 -29.17 -9.38
CA ARG A 323 12.14 -29.26 -10.65
C ARG A 323 10.93 -30.21 -10.57
N ALA A 324 11.05 -31.29 -9.79
CA ALA A 324 9.97 -32.25 -9.62
C ALA A 324 8.80 -31.65 -8.86
N GLN A 325 9.06 -30.96 -7.74
CA GLN A 325 8.03 -30.25 -6.97
C GLN A 325 7.29 -29.21 -7.83
N VAL A 326 8.03 -28.39 -8.60
CA VAL A 326 7.41 -27.40 -9.50
C VAL A 326 6.55 -28.07 -10.57
N ARG A 327 7.02 -29.15 -11.19
CA ARG A 327 6.24 -29.87 -12.21
C ARG A 327 4.96 -30.47 -11.63
N ASN A 328 5.05 -31.08 -10.45
CA ASN A 328 3.89 -31.65 -9.77
C ASN A 328 2.87 -30.56 -9.45
N ALA A 329 3.32 -29.42 -8.92
CA ALA A 329 2.44 -28.29 -8.63
C ALA A 329 1.70 -27.79 -9.87
N LEU A 330 2.40 -27.64 -11.00
CA LEU A 330 1.80 -27.18 -12.25
C LEU A 330 0.75 -28.13 -12.84
N GLY A 331 0.78 -29.41 -12.45
CA GLY A 331 -0.20 -30.42 -12.85
C GLY A 331 -1.40 -30.52 -11.91
N ASP A 332 -1.36 -29.84 -10.76
CA ASP A 332 -2.39 -29.90 -9.73
C ASP A 332 -3.28 -28.64 -9.79
N PRO A 333 -4.59 -28.77 -10.05
CA PRO A 333 -5.50 -27.64 -10.07
C PRO A 333 -6.06 -27.24 -8.68
N SER A 334 -5.82 -28.02 -7.63
CA SER A 334 -6.42 -27.86 -6.28
C SER A 334 -6.19 -26.49 -5.64
N TRP A 335 -5.12 -25.79 -6.03
CA TRP A 335 -4.87 -24.42 -5.59
C TRP A 335 -6.02 -23.45 -5.90
N ARG A 336 -6.86 -23.73 -6.91
CA ARG A 336 -7.97 -22.85 -7.31
C ARG A 336 -9.07 -22.82 -6.26
N GLU A 337 -9.44 -23.98 -5.72
CA GLU A 337 -10.43 -24.09 -4.66
C GLU A 337 -9.93 -23.37 -3.40
N VAL A 338 -8.67 -23.61 -3.02
CA VAL A 338 -8.03 -22.91 -1.89
C VAL A 338 -7.96 -21.39 -2.11
N ALA A 339 -7.67 -20.93 -3.33
CA ALA A 339 -7.66 -19.50 -3.65
C ALA A 339 -9.06 -18.87 -3.49
N GLU A 340 -10.11 -19.61 -3.83
CA GLU A 340 -11.48 -19.16 -3.74
C GLU A 340 -11.98 -19.13 -2.29
N GLU A 341 -11.70 -20.18 -1.51
CA GLU A 341 -11.96 -20.19 -0.05
C GLU A 341 -11.24 -19.03 0.66
N ASN A 342 -10.00 -18.76 0.28
CA ASN A 342 -9.26 -17.61 0.81
C ASN A 342 -9.88 -16.28 0.38
N ARG A 343 -10.40 -16.19 -0.85
CA ARG A 343 -11.10 -14.99 -1.33
C ARG A 343 -12.36 -14.77 -0.51
N GLU A 344 -13.18 -15.79 -0.31
CA GLU A 344 -14.41 -15.70 0.49
C GLU A 344 -14.10 -15.29 1.93
N ALA A 345 -13.13 -15.92 2.58
CA ALA A 345 -12.74 -15.56 3.95
C ALA A 345 -12.22 -14.11 4.06
N MET A 346 -11.53 -13.61 3.04
CA MET A 346 -11.09 -12.21 2.98
C MET A 346 -12.30 -11.25 2.89
N PHE A 347 -13.26 -11.56 2.02
CA PHE A 347 -14.49 -10.77 1.86
C PHE A 347 -15.34 -10.80 3.14
N THR A 348 -15.49 -11.95 3.78
CA THR A 348 -16.17 -12.08 5.08
C THR A 348 -15.46 -11.27 6.16
N GLY A 349 -14.14 -11.15 6.11
CA GLY A 349 -13.35 -10.26 6.97
C GLY A 349 -13.53 -8.77 6.68
N GLY A 350 -14.35 -8.40 5.69
CA GLY A 350 -14.68 -7.01 5.38
C GLY A 350 -13.61 -6.28 4.57
N VAL A 351 -12.77 -7.00 3.81
CA VAL A 351 -11.81 -6.40 2.86
C VAL A 351 -11.79 -7.19 1.53
N TRP A 352 -11.44 -6.52 0.43
CA TRP A 352 -11.37 -7.15 -0.91
C TRP A 352 -9.98 -7.07 -1.54
N GLY A 353 -9.11 -6.27 -0.93
CA GLY A 353 -7.76 -5.95 -1.38
C GLY A 353 -6.68 -6.69 -0.57
N VAL A 354 -5.47 -6.67 -1.11
CA VAL A 354 -4.29 -7.33 -0.52
C VAL A 354 -3.07 -6.41 -0.57
N PRO A 355 -2.11 -6.54 0.36
CA PRO A 355 -2.09 -7.55 1.43
C PRO A 355 -3.05 -7.17 2.57
N ALA A 356 -3.60 -8.18 3.25
CA ALA A 356 -4.39 -8.00 4.46
C ALA A 356 -3.97 -9.03 5.50
N PHE A 357 -4.06 -8.69 6.78
CA PHE A 357 -3.47 -9.45 7.88
C PHE A 357 -4.40 -9.51 9.07
N ARG A 358 -4.36 -10.61 9.81
CA ARG A 358 -5.12 -10.78 11.04
C ARG A 358 -4.38 -11.69 11.99
N VAL A 359 -4.28 -11.31 13.26
CA VAL A 359 -3.99 -12.27 14.34
C VAL A 359 -5.30 -12.93 14.75
N GLN A 360 -5.32 -14.24 14.96
CA GLN A 360 -6.56 -14.98 15.27
C GLN A 360 -7.34 -14.33 16.43
N GLY A 361 -8.63 -14.07 16.20
CA GLY A 361 -9.52 -13.36 17.13
C GLY A 361 -9.52 -11.84 16.99
N GLY A 362 -8.59 -11.27 16.21
CA GLY A 362 -8.54 -9.86 15.85
C GLY A 362 -9.29 -9.51 14.56
N ASP A 363 -9.24 -8.23 14.20
CA ASP A 363 -9.81 -7.72 12.96
C ASP A 363 -8.89 -7.96 11.76
N LEU A 364 -9.47 -8.02 10.56
CA LEU A 364 -8.69 -8.10 9.33
C LEU A 364 -8.25 -6.69 8.89
N LEU A 365 -6.96 -6.40 9.01
CA LEU A 365 -6.34 -5.12 8.68
C LEU A 365 -5.78 -5.14 7.25
N TRP A 366 -6.07 -4.11 6.45
CA TRP A 366 -5.68 -4.02 5.04
C TRP A 366 -4.52 -3.04 4.83
N GLY A 367 -3.51 -3.49 4.08
CA GLY A 367 -2.36 -2.70 3.66
C GLY A 367 -1.10 -2.93 4.51
N GLN A 368 0.06 -2.83 3.86
CA GLN A 368 1.36 -2.97 4.53
C GLN A 368 1.62 -1.90 5.60
N ASP A 369 0.90 -0.79 5.52
CA ASP A 369 0.95 0.34 6.45
C ASP A 369 0.30 0.01 7.81
N ARG A 370 -0.29 -1.19 7.98
CA ARG A 370 -0.88 -1.67 9.23
C ARG A 370 -0.09 -2.78 9.91
N LEU A 371 1.12 -3.10 9.44
CA LEU A 371 1.95 -4.12 10.07
C LEU A 371 2.35 -3.78 11.52
N TRP A 372 2.42 -2.50 11.89
CA TRP A 372 2.64 -2.09 13.28
C TRP A 372 1.44 -2.45 14.18
N ALA A 373 0.21 -2.44 13.65
CA ALA A 373 -0.98 -2.80 14.43
C ALA A 373 -1.06 -4.32 14.60
N ILE A 374 -0.64 -5.07 13.57
CA ILE A 374 -0.46 -6.53 13.66
C ILE A 374 0.60 -6.89 14.69
N GLU A 375 1.68 -6.12 14.79
CA GLU A 375 2.66 -6.30 15.86
C GLU A 375 2.04 -6.06 17.25
N ASP A 376 1.25 -4.98 17.42
CA ASP A 376 0.56 -4.70 18.68
C ASP A 376 -0.40 -5.86 19.05
N GLU A 377 -1.11 -6.44 18.08
CA GLU A 377 -1.97 -7.63 18.28
C GLU A 377 -1.17 -8.90 18.63
N LEU A 378 -0.04 -9.15 17.96
CA LEU A 378 0.82 -10.30 18.25
C LEU A 378 1.40 -10.22 19.67
N ARG A 379 1.84 -9.04 20.08
CA ARG A 379 2.32 -8.80 21.45
C ARG A 379 1.23 -9.07 22.48
N ALA A 380 0.03 -8.55 22.26
CA ALA A 380 -1.10 -8.79 23.16
C ALA A 380 -1.47 -10.28 23.22
N ALA A 381 -1.32 -11.03 22.12
CA ALA A 381 -1.52 -12.47 22.11
C ALA A 381 -0.42 -13.21 22.90
N CYS A 382 0.84 -12.77 22.80
CA CYS A 382 1.94 -13.31 23.59
C CYS A 382 1.84 -13.03 25.10
N GLU A 383 1.25 -11.91 25.49
CA GLU A 383 1.10 -11.53 26.91
C GLU A 383 -0.09 -12.22 27.61
N LYS A 384 -1.08 -12.68 26.85
CA LYS A 384 -2.28 -13.39 27.36
C LYS A 384 -2.08 -14.89 27.52
N ALA A 385 -1.06 -15.46 26.88
CA ALA A 385 -0.70 -16.87 26.89
C ALA A 385 0.46 -17.12 27.84
#